data_AF-A0A525IXS8-F1
#
_entry.id   AF-A0A525IXS8-F1
#
_cell.length_a   1.000
_cell.length_b   1.000
_cell.length_c   1.000
_cell.angle_alpha   90.00
_cell.angle_beta   90.00
_cell.angle_gamma   90.00
#
_symmetry.space_group_name_H-M   'P 1'
#
loop_
_entity.id
_entity.type
_entity.pdbx_description
1 polymer ?
#
loop_
_entity_poly.entity_id
_entity_poly.type
_entity_poly.pdbx_seq_one_letter_code
_entity_poly.pdbx_strand_id
1 'polypeptide(L)'
;MNRILKLALGLAAAAALGGHAQAATWVLDYTATNGGAPGEANLTLETASAVDAAGGYDVTSITGEVDGETITGLIANPSQPFPAYSADGMFIFDNVFYADSSPVLSNPGLFFSGASGDEYNLFSDNATTYELYRATSGVGYQANSVGVLAYRDPPSLPDVGGIPEPAAWSLMILGFGGVGALLRRRRNAIGATLA
;
A
#
# COMPACT_ATOMS: atom_id res chain seq x y z
N MET A 1 -5.84 61.73 -17.02
CA MET A 1 -7.03 61.57 -16.17
C MET A 1 -7.91 60.51 -16.82
N ASN A 2 -8.22 59.42 -16.10
CA ASN A 2 -9.14 58.32 -16.46
C ASN A 2 -8.62 57.35 -17.55
N ARG A 3 -8.48 56.03 -17.37
CA ARG A 3 -9.05 55.10 -16.38
C ARG A 3 -8.09 53.92 -16.15
N ILE A 4 -7.51 53.90 -14.96
CA ILE A 4 -7.20 52.67 -14.23
C ILE A 4 -8.54 52.00 -13.95
N LEU A 5 -8.87 50.88 -14.61
CA LEU A 5 -9.72 49.79 -14.09
C LEU A 5 -9.96 48.73 -15.16
N LYS A 6 -9.91 47.46 -14.75
CA LYS A 6 -10.37 46.24 -15.45
C LYS A 6 -9.33 45.52 -16.31
N LEU A 7 -8.43 44.80 -15.66
CA LEU A 7 -8.06 43.46 -16.11
C LEU A 7 -7.70 42.60 -14.88
N ALA A 8 -8.73 42.24 -14.13
CA ALA A 8 -8.65 41.22 -13.10
C ALA A 8 -9.78 40.25 -13.40
N LEU A 9 -9.47 39.15 -14.07
CA LEU A 9 -10.24 37.90 -14.02
C LEU A 9 -9.51 36.83 -14.83
N GLY A 10 -9.29 35.67 -14.23
CA GLY A 10 -9.11 34.43 -14.98
C GLY A 10 -7.71 33.84 -15.01
N LEU A 11 -7.18 33.41 -13.86
CA LEU A 11 -6.41 32.17 -13.81
C LEU A 11 -6.42 31.57 -12.39
N ALA A 12 -7.61 31.25 -11.89
CA ALA A 12 -7.73 30.23 -10.85
C ALA A 12 -7.77 28.87 -11.56
N ALA A 13 -6.60 28.40 -12.01
CA ALA A 13 -6.46 27.00 -12.37
C ALA A 13 -6.55 26.22 -11.04
N ALA A 14 -7.73 25.64 -10.82
CA ALA A 14 -7.95 24.70 -9.75
C ALA A 14 -6.96 23.54 -9.93
N ALA A 15 -5.87 23.57 -9.15
CA ALA A 15 -5.15 22.37 -8.80
C ALA A 15 -6.09 21.56 -7.91
N ALA A 16 -7.02 20.84 -8.54
CA ALA A 16 -7.55 19.64 -7.95
C ALA A 16 -6.33 18.75 -7.72
N LEU A 17 -5.82 18.77 -6.49
CA LEU A 17 -4.97 17.73 -5.96
C LEU A 17 -5.81 16.46 -6.06
N GLY A 18 -5.75 15.79 -7.22
CA GLY A 18 -6.10 14.39 -7.29
C GLY A 18 -5.19 13.72 -6.30
N GLY A 19 -5.73 13.37 -5.12
CA GLY A 19 -5.01 12.53 -4.18
C GLY A 19 -4.51 11.34 -4.97
N HIS A 20 -3.19 11.17 -5.01
CA HIS A 20 -2.60 9.96 -5.57
C HIS A 20 -3.24 8.80 -4.81
N ALA A 21 -3.94 7.93 -5.53
CA ALA A 21 -4.46 6.70 -4.97
C ALA A 21 -3.23 5.88 -4.55
N GLN A 22 -2.86 5.96 -3.27
CA GLN A 22 -1.74 5.20 -2.72
C GLN A 22 -2.18 3.75 -2.54
N ALA A 23 -1.26 2.83 -2.82
CA ALA A 23 -1.35 1.46 -2.37
C ALA A 23 -1.58 1.45 -0.85
N ALA A 24 -2.42 0.54 -0.37
CA ALA A 24 -2.70 0.41 1.05
C ALA A 24 -1.95 -0.79 1.61
N THR A 25 -1.32 -0.57 2.77
CA THR A 25 -0.65 -1.62 3.55
C THR A 25 -1.64 -2.23 4.53
N TRP A 26 -1.75 -3.56 4.57
CA TRP A 26 -2.61 -4.31 5.48
C TRP A 26 -1.81 -5.33 6.26
N VAL A 27 -1.99 -5.41 7.59
CA VAL A 27 -1.34 -6.43 8.41
C VAL A 27 -2.38 -7.43 8.91
N LEU A 28 -2.14 -8.71 8.64
CA LEU A 28 -3.02 -9.82 8.96
C LEU A 28 -2.27 -10.85 9.79
N ASP A 29 -2.88 -11.32 10.87
CA ASP A 29 -2.38 -12.41 11.66
C ASP A 29 -3.34 -13.61 11.51
N TYR A 30 -2.82 -14.73 11.00
CA TYR A 30 -3.52 -16.01 10.94
C TYR A 30 -3.21 -16.85 12.17
N THR A 31 -4.23 -17.45 12.76
CA THR A 31 -4.08 -18.41 13.86
C THR A 31 -4.96 -19.63 13.63
N ALA A 32 -4.34 -20.80 13.51
CA ALA A 32 -5.04 -22.07 13.42
C ALA A 32 -5.83 -22.34 14.72
N THR A 33 -7.08 -22.77 14.57
CA THR A 33 -7.99 -23.09 15.69
C THR A 33 -8.19 -24.58 15.87
N ASN A 34 -7.75 -25.39 14.90
CA ASN A 34 -7.91 -26.84 14.88
C ASN A 34 -6.63 -27.61 15.24
N GLY A 35 -5.54 -26.92 15.59
CA GLY A 35 -4.24 -27.53 15.86
C GLY A 35 -3.56 -28.13 14.62
N GLY A 36 -4.03 -27.79 13.41
CA GLY A 36 -3.39 -28.16 12.15
C GLY A 36 -2.12 -27.36 11.88
N ALA A 37 -1.42 -27.73 10.80
CA ALA A 37 -0.24 -27.01 10.32
C ALA A 37 -0.49 -26.52 8.87
N PRO A 38 -0.11 -25.29 8.51
CA PRO A 38 0.64 -24.34 9.34
C PRO A 38 -0.18 -23.77 10.52
N GLY A 39 0.48 -23.52 11.66
CA GLY A 39 -0.18 -23.12 12.90
C GLY A 39 -0.48 -21.62 12.96
N GLU A 40 0.44 -20.79 12.50
CA GLU A 40 0.37 -19.33 12.56
C GLU A 40 1.01 -18.69 11.32
N ALA A 41 0.54 -17.50 10.95
CA ALA A 41 1.22 -16.66 9.97
C ALA A 41 1.04 -15.18 10.30
N ASN A 42 2.08 -14.37 10.08
CA ASN A 42 1.98 -12.92 10.06
C ASN A 42 2.20 -12.44 8.62
N LEU A 43 1.28 -11.64 8.10
CA LEU A 43 1.29 -11.21 6.71
C LEU A 43 1.20 -9.69 6.66
N THR A 44 2.07 -9.05 5.90
CA THR A 44 1.93 -7.64 5.50
C THR A 44 1.69 -7.59 4.01
N LEU A 45 0.51 -7.12 3.59
CA LEU A 45 0.07 -7.04 2.21
C LEU A 45 0.18 -5.59 1.72
N GLU A 46 0.59 -5.42 0.47
CA GLU A 46 0.41 -4.17 -0.27
C GLU A 46 -0.62 -4.39 -1.37
N THR A 47 -1.67 -3.58 -1.40
CA THR A 47 -2.74 -3.71 -2.41
C THR A 47 -2.69 -2.61 -3.45
N ALA A 48 -3.27 -2.88 -4.62
CA ALA A 48 -3.60 -1.85 -5.59
C ALA A 48 -4.52 -0.78 -4.97
N SER A 49 -4.54 0.39 -5.59
CA SER A 49 -5.28 1.54 -5.08
C SER A 49 -6.67 1.73 -5.71
N ALA A 50 -7.05 0.82 -6.61
CA ALA A 50 -8.36 0.78 -7.24
C ALA A 50 -9.00 -0.59 -7.01
N VAL A 51 -10.32 -0.59 -6.83
CA VAL A 51 -11.12 -1.80 -6.77
C VAL A 51 -11.17 -2.43 -8.16
N ASP A 52 -10.97 -3.73 -8.22
CA ASP A 52 -10.97 -4.55 -9.42
C ASP A 52 -12.39 -4.93 -9.89
N ALA A 53 -12.48 -5.79 -10.90
CA ALA A 53 -13.76 -6.32 -11.39
C ALA A 53 -14.40 -7.36 -10.46
N ALA A 54 -13.66 -7.93 -9.51
CA ALA A 54 -14.15 -8.85 -8.48
C ALA A 54 -14.72 -8.11 -7.25
N GLY A 55 -14.57 -6.79 -7.20
CA GLY A 55 -15.05 -5.95 -6.09
C GLY A 55 -14.08 -5.84 -4.92
N GLY A 56 -12.84 -6.32 -5.08
CA GLY A 56 -11.76 -6.23 -4.09
C GLY A 56 -10.57 -5.44 -4.61
N TYR A 57 -9.47 -5.45 -3.86
CA TYR A 57 -8.20 -4.88 -4.28
C TYR A 57 -7.22 -6.00 -4.61
N ASP A 58 -6.56 -5.87 -5.75
CA ASP A 58 -5.49 -6.79 -6.14
C ASP A 58 -4.32 -6.68 -5.14
N VAL A 59 -3.91 -7.80 -4.54
CA VAL A 59 -2.69 -7.84 -3.73
C VAL A 59 -1.49 -7.81 -4.67
N THR A 60 -0.58 -6.86 -4.45
CA THR A 60 0.58 -6.60 -5.31
C THR A 60 1.91 -7.07 -4.70
N SER A 61 1.97 -7.17 -3.38
CA SER A 61 3.09 -7.80 -2.68
C SER A 61 2.68 -8.32 -1.31
N ILE A 62 3.50 -9.22 -0.78
CA ILE A 62 3.34 -9.82 0.54
C ILE A 62 4.71 -10.00 1.18
N THR A 63 4.79 -9.72 2.48
CA THR A 63 5.94 -10.06 3.33
C THR A 63 5.44 -10.64 4.65
N GLY A 64 6.33 -11.21 5.45
CA GLY A 64 6.01 -11.81 6.75
C GLY A 64 6.54 -13.23 6.86
N GLU A 65 5.88 -14.04 7.69
CA GLU A 65 6.32 -15.40 8.02
C GLU A 65 5.13 -16.36 8.23
N VAL A 66 5.36 -17.65 7.96
CA VAL A 66 4.46 -18.77 8.28
C VAL A 66 5.20 -19.75 9.18
N ASP A 67 4.72 -20.01 10.40
CA ASP A 67 5.40 -20.86 11.40
C ASP A 67 6.91 -20.53 11.58
N GLY A 68 7.27 -19.23 11.47
CA GLY A 68 8.65 -18.74 11.55
C GLY A 68 9.48 -18.91 10.26
N GLU A 69 8.90 -19.45 9.19
CA GLU A 69 9.50 -19.46 7.87
C GLU A 69 9.21 -18.14 7.14
N THR A 70 10.27 -17.46 6.67
CA THR A 70 10.14 -16.22 5.91
C THR A 70 9.42 -16.41 4.57
N ILE A 71 8.45 -15.54 4.29
CA ILE A 71 7.80 -15.42 2.98
C ILE A 71 8.77 -14.77 2.00
N THR A 72 8.98 -15.41 0.85
CA THR A 72 9.91 -14.92 -0.19
C THR A 72 9.21 -14.11 -1.28
N GLY A 73 7.91 -14.28 -1.46
CA GLY A 73 7.15 -13.39 -2.33
C GLY A 73 5.76 -13.89 -2.70
N LEU A 74 4.97 -12.95 -3.24
CA LEU A 74 3.67 -13.19 -3.84
C LEU A 74 3.85 -13.94 -5.15
N ILE A 75 3.04 -14.96 -5.40
CA ILE A 75 2.96 -15.56 -6.73
C ILE A 75 1.96 -14.75 -7.56
N ALA A 76 2.45 -14.10 -8.61
CA ALA A 76 1.63 -13.23 -9.45
C ALA A 76 0.53 -14.02 -10.18
N ASN A 77 -0.70 -13.51 -10.16
CA ASN A 77 -1.81 -14.05 -10.94
C ASN A 77 -1.79 -13.47 -12.37
N PRO A 78 -1.57 -14.28 -13.42
CA PRO A 78 -1.55 -13.80 -14.80
C PRO A 78 -2.93 -13.39 -15.34
N SER A 79 -4.01 -13.77 -14.64
CA SER A 79 -5.40 -13.57 -15.04
C SER A 79 -6.16 -12.60 -14.13
N GLN A 80 -5.44 -11.82 -13.31
CA GLN A 80 -6.01 -10.88 -12.34
C GLN A 80 -7.14 -10.01 -12.95
N PRO A 81 -8.30 -9.89 -12.29
CA PRO A 81 -8.67 -10.43 -10.97
C PRO A 81 -9.34 -11.82 -11.03
N PHE A 82 -9.34 -12.49 -12.18
CA PHE A 82 -9.95 -13.82 -12.31
C PHE A 82 -9.04 -14.91 -11.75
N PRO A 83 -9.60 -16.04 -11.27
CA PRO A 83 -8.80 -17.15 -10.76
C PRO A 83 -7.83 -17.73 -11.79
N ALA A 84 -6.64 -18.08 -11.33
CA ALA A 84 -5.64 -18.85 -12.07
C ALA A 84 -5.23 -20.10 -11.28
N TYR A 85 -4.58 -21.03 -11.99
CA TYR A 85 -3.99 -22.22 -11.39
C TYR A 85 -2.50 -21.98 -11.16
N SER A 86 -2.00 -22.48 -10.03
CA SER A 86 -0.57 -22.66 -9.77
C SER A 86 0.09 -23.50 -10.87
N ALA A 87 1.40 -23.37 -11.03
CA ALA A 87 2.14 -24.00 -12.13
C ALA A 87 2.05 -25.54 -12.10
N ASP A 88 1.92 -26.13 -10.91
CA ASP A 88 1.72 -27.56 -10.69
C ASP A 88 0.23 -27.97 -10.64
N GLY A 89 -0.69 -26.99 -10.70
CA GLY A 89 -2.14 -27.19 -10.71
C GLY A 89 -2.75 -27.49 -9.34
N MET A 90 -1.99 -27.40 -8.25
CA MET A 90 -2.44 -27.79 -6.90
C MET A 90 -3.36 -26.75 -6.25
N PHE A 91 -3.06 -25.48 -6.49
CA PHE A 91 -3.83 -24.34 -5.98
C PHE A 91 -4.53 -23.58 -7.08
N ILE A 92 -5.71 -23.07 -6.74
CA ILE A 92 -6.43 -22.03 -7.46
C ILE A 92 -6.30 -20.77 -6.61
N PHE A 93 -6.00 -19.64 -7.22
CA PHE A 93 -5.82 -18.38 -6.52
C PHE A 93 -6.24 -17.21 -7.40
N ASP A 94 -6.61 -16.09 -6.79
CA ASP A 94 -6.83 -14.84 -7.50
C ASP A 94 -6.07 -13.64 -6.91
N ASN A 95 -5.56 -13.76 -5.67
CA ASN A 95 -4.89 -12.71 -4.91
C ASN A 95 -5.76 -11.46 -4.69
N VAL A 96 -7.05 -11.64 -4.42
CA VAL A 96 -7.99 -10.53 -4.16
C VAL A 96 -8.23 -10.34 -2.65
N PHE A 97 -8.05 -9.09 -2.19
CA PHE A 97 -8.31 -8.67 -0.82
C PHE A 97 -9.54 -7.77 -0.74
N TYR A 98 -10.48 -8.08 0.14
CA TYR A 98 -11.69 -7.29 0.36
C TYR A 98 -11.57 -6.47 1.66
N ALA A 99 -11.16 -5.21 1.51
CA ALA A 99 -11.08 -4.28 2.63
C ALA A 99 -12.47 -4.07 3.26
N ASP A 100 -12.51 -4.02 4.60
CA ASP A 100 -13.71 -3.74 5.39
C ASP A 100 -14.89 -4.70 5.16
N SER A 101 -14.63 -5.92 4.68
CA SER A 101 -15.63 -6.99 4.54
C SER A 101 -15.29 -8.23 5.35
N SER A 102 -16.26 -9.14 5.43
CA SER A 102 -16.11 -10.46 6.05
C SER A 102 -16.70 -11.47 5.06
N PRO A 103 -15.86 -12.33 4.44
CA PRO A 103 -14.41 -12.48 4.66
C PRO A 103 -13.57 -11.34 4.05
N VAL A 104 -12.31 -11.23 4.47
CA VAL A 104 -11.32 -10.24 3.96
C VAL A 104 -10.48 -10.76 2.80
N LEU A 105 -10.46 -12.08 2.60
CA LEU A 105 -9.82 -12.71 1.44
C LEU A 105 -10.89 -13.41 0.61
N SER A 106 -10.64 -13.50 -0.69
CA SER A 106 -11.43 -14.30 -1.60
C SER A 106 -11.27 -15.80 -1.35
N ASN A 107 -12.22 -16.55 -1.89
CA ASN A 107 -12.02 -17.94 -2.27
C ASN A 107 -12.00 -17.95 -3.80
N PRO A 108 -10.80 -17.84 -4.37
CA PRO A 108 -9.82 -18.93 -4.35
C PRO A 108 -8.56 -18.69 -3.50
N GLY A 109 -8.24 -17.45 -3.12
CA GLY A 109 -7.22 -17.17 -2.12
C GLY A 109 -6.01 -16.35 -2.56
N LEU A 110 -5.12 -16.17 -1.59
CA LEU A 110 -3.84 -15.48 -1.64
C LEU A 110 -2.70 -16.49 -1.69
N PHE A 111 -1.96 -16.48 -2.81
CA PHE A 111 -0.93 -17.47 -3.11
C PHE A 111 0.49 -16.89 -3.05
N PHE A 112 1.36 -17.52 -2.27
CA PHE A 112 2.72 -17.02 -2.00
C PHE A 112 3.69 -18.16 -1.68
N SER A 113 4.99 -17.84 -1.62
CA SER A 113 6.07 -18.81 -1.44
C SER A 113 6.91 -18.51 -0.19
N GLY A 114 7.43 -19.56 0.45
CA GLY A 114 8.33 -19.53 1.60
C GLY A 114 9.79 -19.81 1.24
N ALA A 115 10.70 -19.54 2.17
CA ALA A 115 12.15 -19.66 1.98
C ALA A 115 12.66 -21.10 1.79
N SER A 116 11.92 -22.10 2.24
CA SER A 116 12.21 -23.52 2.07
C SER A 116 11.80 -24.07 0.70
N GLY A 117 11.10 -23.27 -0.11
CA GLY A 117 10.47 -23.71 -1.36
C GLY A 117 9.04 -24.23 -1.17
N ASP A 118 8.48 -24.09 0.03
CA ASP A 118 7.07 -24.30 0.29
C ASP A 118 6.20 -23.22 -0.37
N GLU A 119 5.04 -23.62 -0.83
CA GLU A 119 4.00 -22.78 -1.43
C GLU A 119 2.76 -22.81 -0.55
N TYR A 120 2.18 -21.64 -0.35
CA TYR A 120 1.10 -21.41 0.60
C TYR A 120 -0.09 -20.76 -0.10
N ASN A 121 -1.29 -21.29 0.15
CA ASN A 121 -2.53 -20.64 -0.25
C ASN A 121 -3.40 -20.39 0.98
N LEU A 122 -3.69 -19.11 1.24
CA LEU A 122 -4.60 -18.68 2.31
C LEU A 122 -5.90 -18.18 1.69
N PHE A 123 -7.03 -18.80 2.04
CA PHE A 123 -8.33 -18.45 1.45
C PHE A 123 -9.44 -18.48 2.48
N SER A 124 -10.55 -17.78 2.19
CA SER A 124 -11.74 -17.85 3.02
C SER A 124 -12.52 -19.15 2.79
N ASP A 125 -12.89 -19.85 3.86
CA ASP A 125 -13.87 -20.94 3.80
C ASP A 125 -15.29 -20.39 3.95
N ASN A 126 -15.47 -19.49 4.92
CA ASN A 126 -16.72 -18.75 5.12
C ASN A 126 -16.42 -17.34 5.63
N ALA A 127 -17.46 -16.63 6.06
CA ALA A 127 -17.33 -15.24 6.53
C ALA A 127 -16.30 -15.05 7.65
N THR A 128 -16.08 -16.08 8.48
CA THR A 128 -15.29 -15.98 9.72
C THR A 128 -14.09 -16.91 9.80
N THR A 129 -14.01 -17.94 8.95
CA THR A 129 -12.90 -18.90 8.96
C THR A 129 -12.15 -18.93 7.64
N TYR A 130 -10.86 -19.23 7.77
CA TYR A 130 -9.90 -19.28 6.68
C TYR A 130 -9.17 -20.61 6.74
N GLU A 131 -8.72 -21.09 5.60
CA GLU A 131 -7.82 -22.23 5.52
C GLU A 131 -6.48 -21.81 4.96
N LEU A 132 -5.42 -22.34 5.56
CA LEU A 132 -4.04 -22.16 5.11
C LEU A 132 -3.50 -23.52 4.66
N TYR A 133 -3.25 -23.65 3.37
CA TYR A 133 -2.69 -24.86 2.78
C TYR A 133 -1.19 -24.67 2.56
N ARG A 134 -0.44 -25.75 2.72
CA ARG A 134 0.97 -25.84 2.35
C ARG A 134 1.20 -26.98 1.37
N ALA A 135 1.89 -26.68 0.29
CA ALA A 135 2.48 -27.67 -0.61
C ALA A 135 3.97 -27.39 -0.76
N THR A 136 4.73 -28.37 -1.23
CA THR A 136 6.14 -28.19 -1.61
C THR A 136 6.27 -28.54 -3.08
N SER A 137 6.89 -27.66 -3.87
CA SER A 137 7.05 -27.89 -5.31
C SER A 137 7.80 -29.21 -5.57
N GLY A 138 7.24 -30.06 -6.44
CA GLY A 138 7.79 -31.38 -6.74
C GLY A 138 7.53 -32.47 -5.69
N VAL A 139 6.92 -32.14 -4.55
CA VAL A 139 6.44 -33.11 -3.55
C VAL A 139 4.91 -33.17 -3.55
N GLY A 140 4.25 -32.01 -3.67
CA GLY A 140 2.79 -31.87 -3.64
C GLY A 140 2.28 -31.44 -2.27
N TYR A 141 0.97 -31.66 -2.05
CA TYR A 141 0.27 -31.25 -0.84
C TYR A 141 0.88 -31.86 0.43
N GLN A 142 1.15 -31.01 1.42
CA GLN A 142 1.75 -31.43 2.69
C GLN A 142 0.74 -31.43 3.84
N ALA A 143 0.08 -30.28 4.06
CA ALA A 143 -0.78 -30.07 5.21
C ALA A 143 -1.72 -28.88 5.00
N ASN A 144 -2.76 -28.79 5.84
CA ASN A 144 -3.58 -27.62 6.00
C ASN A 144 -3.99 -27.41 7.46
N SER A 145 -4.45 -26.20 7.73
CA SER A 145 -5.12 -25.83 8.98
C SER A 145 -6.35 -24.98 8.70
N VAL A 146 -7.24 -24.92 9.69
CA VAL A 146 -8.42 -24.05 9.70
C VAL A 146 -8.25 -23.06 10.83
N GLY A 147 -8.42 -21.78 10.54
CA GLY A 147 -8.11 -20.71 11.47
C GLY A 147 -8.96 -19.46 11.28
N VAL A 148 -8.55 -18.42 11.99
CA VAL A 148 -9.13 -17.08 11.92
C VAL A 148 -8.06 -16.09 11.46
N LEU A 149 -8.50 -14.99 10.87
CA LEU A 149 -7.65 -13.83 10.59
C LEU A 149 -8.01 -12.69 11.53
N ALA A 150 -6.99 -12.09 12.14
CA ALA A 150 -7.11 -10.83 12.86
C ALA A 150 -6.49 -9.71 12.02
N TYR A 151 -7.20 -8.59 11.90
CA TYR A 151 -6.60 -7.36 11.38
C TYR A 151 -5.73 -6.73 12.46
N ARG A 152 -4.53 -6.35 12.08
CA ARG A 152 -3.65 -5.53 12.90
C ARG A 152 -3.47 -4.20 12.20
N ASP A 153 -3.61 -3.11 12.96
CA ASP A 153 -3.25 -1.80 12.42
C ASP A 153 -1.81 -1.88 11.92
N PRO A 154 -1.54 -1.52 10.64
CA PRO A 154 -0.17 -1.45 10.17
C PRO A 154 0.60 -0.53 11.12
N PRO A 155 1.86 -0.86 11.47
CA PRO A 155 2.66 0.03 12.28
C PRO A 155 2.60 1.40 11.61
N SER A 156 2.05 2.40 12.32
CA SER A 156 1.94 3.74 11.79
C SER A 156 3.32 4.13 11.28
N LEU A 157 3.41 4.46 9.98
CA LEU A 157 4.66 4.92 9.39
C LEU A 157 5.25 5.95 10.36
N PRO A 158 6.56 5.88 10.68
CA PRO A 158 7.17 6.87 11.55
C PRO A 158 6.78 8.23 11.00
N ASP A 159 6.13 9.05 11.83
CA ASP A 159 5.61 10.38 11.45
C ASP A 159 6.66 11.05 10.57
N VAL A 160 6.44 11.00 9.24
CA VAL A 160 7.41 11.46 8.26
C VAL A 160 7.27 12.96 8.37
N GLY A 161 8.03 13.53 9.30
CA GLY A 161 7.79 14.85 9.90
C GLY A 161 7.16 15.76 8.88
N GLY A 162 5.87 16.05 9.07
CA GLY A 162 4.97 16.51 8.02
C GLY A 162 5.65 17.55 7.13
N ILE A 163 5.60 17.33 5.81
CA ILE A 163 6.05 18.33 4.84
C ILE A 163 5.43 19.66 5.27
N PRO A 164 6.23 20.72 5.49
CA PRO A 164 5.69 21.98 5.96
C PRO A 164 4.53 22.39 5.07
N GLU A 165 3.43 22.86 5.67
CA GLU A 165 2.26 23.25 4.88
C GLU A 165 2.66 24.32 3.85
N PRO A 166 1.93 24.45 2.71
CA PRO A 166 2.24 25.47 1.70
C PRO A 166 2.37 26.90 2.26
N ALA A 167 1.67 27.20 3.35
CA ALA A 167 1.80 28.46 4.07
C ALA A 167 3.17 28.63 4.77
N ALA A 168 3.71 27.55 5.34
CA ALA A 168 5.05 27.55 5.94
C ALA A 168 6.14 27.77 4.88
N TRP A 169 6.02 27.12 3.72
CA TRP A 169 6.90 27.39 2.57
C TRP A 169 6.81 28.84 2.11
N SER A 170 5.59 29.37 2.03
CA SER A 170 5.34 30.75 1.61
C SER A 170 5.96 31.75 2.59
N LEU A 171 5.84 31.53 3.90
CA LEU A 171 6.47 32.36 4.93
C LEU A 171 8.00 32.29 4.88
N MET A 172 8.58 31.10 4.65
CA MET A 172 10.03 30.97 4.49
C MET A 172 10.52 31.70 3.24
N ILE A 173 9.86 31.54 2.10
CA ILE A 173 10.21 32.23 0.84
C ILE A 173 10.07 33.75 1.00
N LEU A 174 8.98 34.22 1.62
CA LEU A 174 8.79 35.65 1.91
C LEU A 174 9.85 36.18 2.86
N GLY A 175 10.17 35.45 3.93
CA GLY A 175 11.18 35.82 4.91
C GLY A 175 12.57 35.92 4.28
N PHE A 176 13.05 34.84 3.66
CA PHE A 176 14.38 34.81 3.04
C PHE A 176 14.46 35.72 1.81
N GLY A 177 13.41 35.77 0.99
CA GLY A 177 13.32 36.67 -0.16
C GLY A 177 13.32 38.14 0.25
N GLY A 178 12.60 38.49 1.32
CA GLY A 178 12.56 39.84 1.88
C GLY A 178 13.92 40.31 2.40
N VAL A 179 14.62 39.46 3.16
CA VAL A 179 15.98 39.76 3.64
C VAL A 179 16.95 39.93 2.47
N GLY A 180 16.91 39.03 1.48
CA GLY A 180 17.75 39.12 0.27
C GLY A 180 17.49 40.40 -0.53
N ALA A 181 16.23 40.81 -0.69
CA ALA A 181 15.86 42.04 -1.38
C ALA A 181 16.39 43.30 -0.67
N LEU A 182 16.30 43.34 0.67
CA LEU A 182 16.83 44.44 1.48
C LEU A 182 18.35 44.58 1.37
N LEU A 183 19.08 43.45 1.40
CA LEU A 183 20.54 43.44 1.23
C LEU A 183 20.95 43.92 -0.18
N ARG A 184 20.20 43.55 -1.22
CA ARG A 184 20.48 44.00 -2.61
C ARG A 184 20.26 45.50 -2.77
N ARG A 185 19.23 46.08 -2.13
CA ARG A 185 18.96 47.53 -2.18
C ARG A 185 20.11 48.36 -1.57
N ARG A 186 20.72 47.91 -0.47
CA ARG A 186 21.84 48.64 0.17
C ARG A 186 23.09 48.70 -0.71
N ARG A 187 23.39 47.64 -1.46
CA ARG A 187 24.55 47.62 -2.38
C ARG A 187 24.42 48.66 -3.49
N ASN A 188 23.21 48.84 -4.03
CA ASN A 188 22.97 49.83 -5.09
C ASN A 188 23.03 51.28 -4.58
N ALA A 189 22.73 51.53 -3.30
CA ALA A 189 22.79 52.86 -2.70
C ALA A 189 24.23 53.34 -2.40
N ILE A 190 25.17 52.42 -2.18
CA ILE A 190 26.57 52.76 -1.86
C ILE A 190 27.38 53.07 -3.14
N GLY A 191 27.00 52.52 -4.30
CA GLY A 191 27.63 52.82 -5.59
C GLY A 191 27.25 54.17 -6.20
N ALA A 192 26.16 54.79 -5.76
CA ALA A 192 25.65 56.05 -6.32
C ALA A 192 26.31 57.32 -5.74
N THR A 193 27.08 57.21 -4.65
CA THR A 193 27.69 58.37 -3.96
C THR A 193 29.17 58.60 -4.33
N LEU A 194 29.72 57.85 -5.30
CA LEU A 194 31.11 57.96 -5.78
C LEU A 194 31.22 58.39 -7.26
N ALA A 195 30.17 59.02 -7.82
CA ALA A 195 30.17 59.56 -9.19
C ALA A 195 29.88 61.07 -9.18
#